data_AF-A0A377Q1B1-F1
#
_entry.id   AF-A0A377Q1B1-F1
#
_cell.length_a   1.000
_cell.length_b   1.000
_cell.length_c   1.000
_cell.angle_alpha   90.00
_cell.angle_beta   90.00
_cell.angle_gamma   90.00
#
_symmetry.space_group_name_H-M   'P 1'
#
loop_
_entity.id
_entity.type
_entity.pdbx_description
1 polymer ?
#
loop_
_entity_poly.entity_id
_entity_poly.type
_entity_poly.pdbx_seq_one_letter_code
_entity_poly.pdbx_strand_id
1 'polypeptide(L)'
;MAEQWYGNIEAHWQTGGNANAVDNKDGNIGNVSIAGRLQGDIVLQNKVFMNSLTMSENGTITGSVKVGEGGNDTQTPTLSTITLNGNSGINAIVLGNSNGNGPRATINSLTLEGTSSIGTITNNSNATIVNLTLNETGTITNGITNDSNIGSLDLQNNTTYSGTGSITNALDIANNKTLNANTNGIKILFANNATGTINNAGTILGSIDNQTSSTIKTFNTGSISGSIINNADATIETLNVTSNVGSIANSGDINSLTIQSGSNIANGITNNSNIGSLIVNENVSYSGSGSISNALEVAEGDTLTIGGNGTLNFDSDNGTINNAGTINGDINNNGTLTDFTNSGSISGTFTNEGHIVKFVNTDTGSINTFTNNNTISFFENNGTITNFDGDGIIYGVINSKTITNGFENVATSLWNKGKCFNYRQCCSKRRL
;
A
#
# COMPACT_ATOMS: atom_id res chain seq x y z
N MET A 1 -26.84 -27.68 34.75
CA MET A 1 -25.53 -27.74 35.44
C MET A 1 -24.47 -27.66 34.36
N ALA A 2 -23.59 -26.66 34.39
CA ALA A 2 -22.47 -26.63 33.46
C ALA A 2 -21.46 -27.71 33.87
N GLU A 3 -21.25 -28.70 33.02
CA GLU A 3 -20.20 -29.69 33.23
C GLU A 3 -18.84 -28.98 33.19
N GLN A 4 -18.06 -29.13 34.27
CA GLN A 4 -16.73 -28.55 34.41
C GLN A 4 -15.70 -29.66 34.28
N TRP A 5 -14.79 -29.51 33.32
CA TRP A 5 -13.68 -30.42 33.10
C TRP A 5 -12.42 -29.77 33.69
N TYR A 6 -11.75 -30.51 34.57
CA TYR A 6 -10.50 -30.11 35.21
C TYR A 6 -9.33 -30.85 34.56
N GLY A 7 -8.23 -30.15 34.30
CA GLY A 7 -7.05 -30.68 33.61
C GLY A 7 -6.91 -30.18 32.17
N ASN A 8 -5.83 -30.59 31.52
CA ASN A 8 -5.47 -30.17 30.16
C ASN A 8 -5.95 -31.21 29.13
N ILE A 9 -6.20 -30.77 27.89
CA ILE A 9 -6.30 -31.66 26.73
C ILE A 9 -4.96 -31.64 26.03
N GLU A 10 -4.21 -32.73 26.15
CA GLU A 10 -2.88 -32.87 25.56
C GLU A 10 -2.73 -34.24 24.93
N ALA A 11 -2.01 -34.31 23.82
CA ALA A 11 -1.57 -35.58 23.25
C ALA A 11 -0.05 -35.71 23.41
N HIS A 12 0.36 -36.69 24.21
CA HIS A 12 1.76 -37.03 24.45
C HIS A 12 2.13 -38.27 23.66
N TRP A 13 3.09 -38.14 22.75
CA TRP A 13 3.60 -39.28 21.98
C TRP A 13 5.08 -39.44 22.29
N GLN A 14 5.44 -40.59 22.88
CA GLN A 14 6.80 -40.86 23.35
C GLN A 14 7.76 -40.87 22.17
N THR A 15 8.73 -39.96 22.19
CA THR A 15 9.94 -40.04 21.37
C THR A 15 10.75 -41.25 21.84
N GLY A 16 10.75 -42.35 21.08
CA GLY A 16 11.68 -43.46 21.37
C GLY A 16 11.30 -44.88 20.96
N GLY A 17 10.13 -45.14 20.38
CA GLY A 17 9.83 -46.51 19.94
C GLY A 17 8.80 -46.55 18.83
N ASN A 18 9.26 -46.80 17.60
CA ASN A 18 8.48 -47.35 16.48
C ASN A 18 7.00 -46.93 16.38
N ALA A 19 6.68 -45.65 16.64
CA ALA A 19 5.41 -45.12 16.19
C ALA A 19 5.50 -45.13 14.67
N ASN A 20 4.84 -46.10 14.03
CA ASN A 20 4.73 -46.20 12.59
C ASN A 20 4.28 -44.84 12.06
N ALA A 21 5.25 -44.07 11.55
CA ALA A 21 5.08 -42.75 10.99
C ALA A 21 4.37 -42.89 9.65
N VAL A 22 3.09 -43.25 9.70
CA VAL A 22 2.19 -42.96 8.60
C VAL A 22 2.05 -41.43 8.66
N ASP A 23 2.85 -40.74 7.84
CA ASP A 23 2.83 -39.29 7.58
C ASP A 23 3.73 -38.35 8.43
N ASN A 24 4.76 -38.83 9.13
CA ASN A 24 5.69 -37.99 9.92
C ASN A 24 5.02 -37.11 11.00
N LYS A 25 3.82 -37.46 11.47
CA LYS A 25 3.10 -36.76 12.55
C LYS A 25 3.28 -37.49 13.88
N ASP A 26 3.40 -36.75 14.96
CA ASP A 26 3.45 -37.28 16.32
C ASP A 26 2.02 -37.47 16.87
N GLY A 27 1.06 -37.90 16.04
CA GLY A 27 -0.34 -38.13 16.43
C GLY A 27 -1.36 -37.06 16.05
N ASN A 28 -2.65 -37.43 16.12
CA ASN A 28 -3.79 -36.58 15.77
C ASN A 28 -4.85 -36.60 16.90
N ILE A 29 -5.20 -35.44 17.45
CA ILE A 29 -6.28 -35.30 18.45
C ILE A 29 -7.68 -35.39 17.81
N GLY A 30 -7.78 -35.11 16.50
CA GLY A 30 -9.04 -35.13 15.78
C GLY A 30 -9.82 -33.82 15.94
N ASN A 31 -11.14 -33.94 16.08
CA ASN A 31 -12.05 -32.81 16.26
C ASN A 31 -12.42 -32.67 17.75
N VAL A 32 -12.26 -31.49 18.32
CA VAL A 32 -12.65 -31.17 19.69
C VAL A 32 -13.77 -30.14 19.66
N SER A 33 -14.85 -30.41 20.38
CA SER A 33 -15.95 -29.46 20.58
C SER A 33 -16.17 -29.22 22.07
N ILE A 34 -16.27 -27.95 22.46
CA ILE A 34 -16.46 -27.55 23.86
C ILE A 34 -17.64 -26.58 23.94
N ALA A 35 -18.71 -27.02 24.61
CA ALA A 35 -19.84 -26.19 25.02
C ALA A 35 -19.84 -25.88 26.54
N GLY A 36 -19.04 -26.62 27.31
CA GLY A 36 -18.88 -26.47 28.76
C GLY A 36 -17.63 -25.68 29.15
N ARG A 37 -17.11 -25.91 30.37
CA ARG A 37 -15.91 -25.21 30.85
C ARG A 37 -14.70 -26.16 30.95
N LEU A 38 -13.62 -25.83 30.25
CA LEU A 38 -12.29 -26.43 30.42
C LEU A 38 -11.42 -25.53 31.29
N GLN A 39 -10.93 -26.06 32.41
CA GLN A 39 -10.12 -25.30 33.37
C GLN A 39 -8.61 -25.35 33.14
N GLY A 40 -8.15 -26.15 32.18
CA GLY A 40 -6.75 -26.25 31.80
C GLY A 40 -6.46 -25.72 30.40
N ASP A 41 -5.29 -26.08 29.91
CA ASP A 41 -4.78 -25.75 28.59
C ASP A 41 -5.20 -26.80 27.55
N ILE A 42 -5.16 -26.40 26.28
CA ILE A 42 -5.04 -27.33 25.15
C ILE A 42 -3.62 -27.18 24.62
N VAL A 43 -2.83 -28.25 24.65
CA VAL A 43 -1.41 -28.19 24.27
C VAL A 43 -1.11 -29.15 23.12
N LEU A 44 -0.62 -28.60 22.01
CA LEU A 44 -0.10 -29.35 20.87
C LEU A 44 1.43 -29.18 20.85
N GLN A 45 2.16 -30.24 21.20
CA GLN A 45 3.62 -30.26 21.19
C GLN A 45 4.15 -30.96 19.94
N ASN A 46 5.45 -30.81 19.67
CA ASN A 46 6.16 -31.54 18.61
C ASN A 46 5.45 -31.48 17.24
N LYS A 47 5.12 -32.62 16.63
CA LYS A 47 4.39 -32.70 15.34
C LYS A 47 2.92 -33.12 15.53
N VAL A 48 2.31 -32.82 16.67
CA VAL A 48 0.89 -33.13 16.94
C VAL A 48 -0.01 -32.34 15.99
N PHE A 49 -1.03 -33.02 15.47
CA PHE A 49 -2.08 -32.44 14.64
C PHE A 49 -3.41 -32.39 15.39
N MET A 50 -4.20 -31.35 15.17
CA MET A 50 -5.61 -31.30 15.54
C MET A 50 -6.41 -30.80 14.32
N ASN A 51 -7.49 -31.50 14.01
CA ASN A 51 -8.34 -31.17 12.86
C ASN A 51 -9.17 -29.90 13.15
N SER A 52 -9.79 -29.81 14.34
CA SER A 52 -10.61 -28.65 14.69
C SER A 52 -10.76 -28.48 16.20
N LEU A 53 -10.89 -27.22 16.60
CA LEU A 53 -11.40 -26.79 17.90
C LEU A 53 -12.65 -25.93 17.65
N THR A 54 -13.82 -26.45 17.97
CA THR A 54 -15.09 -25.72 17.86
C THR A 54 -15.63 -25.39 19.24
N MET A 55 -15.74 -24.09 19.55
CA MET A 55 -16.41 -23.61 20.75
C MET A 55 -17.84 -23.18 20.40
N SER A 56 -18.81 -23.50 21.26
CA SER A 56 -20.21 -23.12 21.07
C SER A 56 -20.87 -22.69 22.38
N GLU A 57 -22.06 -22.08 22.26
CA GLU A 57 -22.87 -21.62 23.40
C GLU A 57 -22.09 -20.70 24.35
N ASN A 58 -21.81 -21.15 25.58
CA ASN A 58 -21.00 -20.45 26.59
C ASN A 58 -19.70 -21.20 26.88
N GLY A 59 -19.25 -22.03 25.93
CA GLY A 59 -18.05 -22.84 26.07
C GLY A 59 -16.85 -21.97 26.41
N THR A 60 -16.11 -22.32 27.46
CA THR A 60 -14.99 -21.50 27.95
C THR A 60 -13.76 -22.36 28.20
N ILE A 61 -12.61 -21.93 27.68
CA ILE A 61 -11.29 -22.41 28.09
C ILE A 61 -10.65 -21.33 28.95
N THR A 62 -10.49 -21.59 30.26
CA THR A 62 -9.83 -20.62 31.15
C THR A 62 -8.32 -20.66 31.08
N GLY A 63 -7.73 -21.75 30.57
CA GLY A 63 -6.33 -21.83 30.18
C GLY A 63 -6.08 -21.37 28.75
N SER A 64 -4.94 -21.72 28.21
CA SER A 64 -4.49 -21.32 26.88
C SER A 64 -4.63 -22.45 25.86
N VAL A 65 -4.85 -22.09 24.60
CA VAL A 65 -4.56 -22.98 23.46
C VAL A 65 -3.13 -22.71 23.02
N LYS A 66 -2.24 -23.69 23.22
CA LYS A 66 -0.82 -23.60 22.94
C LYS A 66 -0.46 -24.53 21.79
N VAL A 67 0.04 -23.97 20.69
CA VAL A 67 0.51 -24.73 19.53
C VAL A 67 2.01 -24.56 19.41
N GLY A 68 2.77 -25.62 19.66
CA GLY A 68 4.23 -25.60 19.62
C GLY A 68 4.92 -25.20 20.94
N GLU A 69 4.32 -25.53 22.08
CA GLU A 69 5.00 -25.39 23.37
C GLU A 69 6.20 -26.37 23.46
N GLY A 70 7.38 -25.86 23.83
CA GLY A 70 8.57 -26.68 24.13
C GLY A 70 9.27 -27.36 22.94
N GLY A 71 8.86 -27.10 21.69
CA GLY A 71 9.43 -27.71 20.49
C GLY A 71 10.68 -27.04 19.93
N ASN A 72 11.20 -27.59 18.83
CA ASN A 72 12.28 -27.03 17.99
C ASN A 72 11.84 -26.81 16.53
N ASP A 73 12.65 -26.09 15.77
CA ASP A 73 12.41 -25.66 14.39
C ASP A 73 12.14 -26.78 13.36
N THR A 74 12.48 -28.04 13.66
CA THR A 74 12.17 -29.19 12.79
C THR A 74 10.71 -29.69 12.92
N GLN A 75 9.97 -29.17 13.90
CA GLN A 75 8.64 -29.63 14.26
C GLN A 75 7.57 -28.66 13.74
N THR A 76 6.42 -29.20 13.34
CA THR A 76 5.33 -28.46 12.67
C THR A 76 3.96 -28.80 13.29
N PRO A 77 3.75 -28.49 14.59
CA PRO A 77 2.47 -28.75 15.23
C PRO A 77 1.41 -27.89 14.55
N THR A 78 0.27 -28.49 14.24
CA THR A 78 -0.76 -27.84 13.42
C THR A 78 -2.14 -28.03 14.04
N LEU A 79 -2.83 -26.92 14.22
CA LEU A 79 -4.25 -26.88 14.55
C LEU A 79 -4.99 -26.32 13.35
N SER A 80 -5.70 -27.15 12.61
CA SER A 80 -6.21 -26.73 11.30
C SER A 80 -7.26 -25.64 11.43
N THR A 81 -8.27 -25.83 12.26
CA THR A 81 -9.36 -24.84 12.40
C THR A 81 -9.66 -24.57 13.86
N ILE A 82 -9.86 -23.29 14.18
CA ILE A 82 -10.47 -22.84 15.42
C ILE A 82 -11.68 -22.00 15.03
N THR A 83 -12.85 -22.37 15.55
CA THR A 83 -14.07 -21.61 15.34
C THR A 83 -14.74 -21.40 16.69
N LEU A 84 -14.87 -20.14 17.10
CA LEU A 84 -15.64 -19.78 18.29
C LEU A 84 -17.00 -19.25 17.86
N ASN A 85 -18.07 -19.84 18.38
CA ASN A 85 -19.45 -19.42 18.11
C ASN A 85 -20.16 -19.01 19.41
N GLY A 86 -21.24 -18.25 19.27
CA GLY A 86 -22.05 -17.82 20.41
C GLY A 86 -21.26 -16.91 21.35
N ASN A 87 -21.42 -17.10 22.65
CA ASN A 87 -20.73 -16.35 23.70
C ASN A 87 -19.56 -17.17 24.29
N SER A 88 -18.84 -17.89 23.43
CA SER A 88 -17.72 -18.72 23.85
C SER A 88 -16.42 -17.92 24.04
N GLY A 89 -15.48 -18.48 24.80
CA GLY A 89 -14.26 -17.78 25.19
C GLY A 89 -13.02 -18.67 25.30
N ILE A 90 -11.87 -18.12 24.91
CA ILE A 90 -10.55 -18.70 25.18
C ILE A 90 -9.69 -17.64 25.88
N ASN A 91 -9.07 -17.98 27.01
CA ASN A 91 -8.24 -17.00 27.72
C ASN A 91 -7.04 -16.53 26.89
N ALA A 92 -6.30 -17.43 26.25
CA ALA A 92 -5.24 -17.03 25.32
C ALA A 92 -4.97 -18.07 24.25
N ILE A 93 -4.47 -17.61 23.11
CA ILE A 93 -3.87 -18.46 22.08
C ILE A 93 -2.39 -18.09 21.96
N VAL A 94 -1.52 -19.08 22.09
CA VAL A 94 -0.07 -18.93 21.96
C VAL A 94 0.43 -19.89 20.89
N LEU A 95 1.10 -19.37 19.87
CA LEU A 95 1.72 -20.17 18.82
C LEU A 95 3.24 -20.00 18.87
N GLY A 96 3.95 -21.10 18.66
CA GLY A 96 5.41 -21.16 18.69
C GLY A 96 5.98 -20.89 20.09
N ASN A 97 7.26 -20.54 20.12
CA ASN A 97 7.93 -20.11 21.35
C ASN A 97 8.75 -18.84 21.12
N SER A 98 9.11 -18.16 22.20
CA SER A 98 9.83 -16.87 22.17
C SER A 98 11.33 -16.98 21.87
N ASN A 99 11.88 -18.18 21.65
CA ASN A 99 13.32 -18.41 21.69
C ASN A 99 13.99 -18.36 20.31
N GLY A 100 13.25 -17.99 19.24
CA GLY A 100 13.75 -17.89 17.87
C GLY A 100 14.03 -19.22 17.15
N ASN A 101 14.30 -20.30 17.89
CA ASN A 101 14.47 -21.67 17.38
C ASN A 101 13.25 -22.56 17.68
N GLY A 102 12.08 -21.93 17.84
CA GLY A 102 10.84 -22.61 18.16
C GLY A 102 10.23 -23.36 16.98
N PRO A 103 9.26 -24.23 17.26
CA PRO A 103 8.59 -25.02 16.24
C PRO A 103 7.82 -24.14 15.28
N ARG A 104 7.65 -24.64 14.06
CA ARG A 104 6.91 -23.99 12.97
C ARG A 104 5.40 -24.21 13.15
N ALA A 105 4.89 -23.74 14.28
CA ALA A 105 3.51 -23.90 14.71
C ALA A 105 2.54 -23.25 13.74
N THR A 106 1.48 -23.95 13.36
CA THR A 106 0.52 -23.45 12.36
C THR A 106 -0.91 -23.51 12.87
N ILE A 107 -1.65 -22.42 12.66
CA ILE A 107 -3.12 -22.41 12.67
C ILE A 107 -3.59 -22.08 11.25
N ASN A 108 -4.35 -22.96 10.58
CA ASN A 108 -4.76 -22.68 9.20
C ASN A 108 -5.94 -21.68 9.14
N SER A 109 -6.85 -21.73 10.11
CA SER A 109 -7.93 -20.76 10.22
C SER A 109 -8.33 -20.57 11.67
N LEU A 110 -8.43 -19.31 12.08
CA LEU A 110 -9.01 -18.88 13.34
C LEU A 110 -10.14 -17.90 13.03
N THR A 111 -11.36 -18.28 13.40
CA THR A 111 -12.58 -17.49 13.16
C THR A 111 -13.33 -17.26 14.46
N LEU A 112 -13.66 -16.00 14.76
CA LEU A 112 -14.51 -15.62 15.88
C LEU A 112 -15.86 -15.17 15.34
N GLU A 113 -16.90 -15.96 15.58
CA GLU A 113 -18.30 -15.70 15.24
C GLU A 113 -19.08 -15.25 16.48
N GLY A 114 -20.17 -14.51 16.26
CA GLY A 114 -21.01 -14.01 17.36
C GLY A 114 -20.23 -13.20 18.39
N THR A 115 -20.69 -13.20 19.64
CA THR A 115 -20.05 -12.45 20.74
C THR A 115 -18.86 -13.20 21.36
N SER A 116 -18.19 -14.06 20.59
CA SER A 116 -17.08 -14.85 21.09
C SER A 116 -15.87 -13.98 21.43
N SER A 117 -15.01 -14.49 22.31
CA SER A 117 -13.88 -13.73 22.81
C SER A 117 -12.60 -14.54 22.93
N ILE A 118 -11.48 -13.88 22.66
CA ILE A 118 -10.16 -14.34 23.06
C ILE A 118 -9.57 -13.27 23.97
N GLY A 119 -8.88 -13.66 25.04
CA GLY A 119 -8.15 -12.70 25.87
C GLY A 119 -6.98 -12.12 25.08
N THR A 120 -6.01 -12.94 24.69
CA THR A 120 -4.82 -12.52 23.93
C THR A 120 -4.48 -13.51 22.81
N ILE A 121 -3.98 -13.02 21.69
CA ILE A 121 -3.29 -13.85 20.68
C ILE A 121 -1.81 -13.49 20.66
N THR A 122 -0.94 -14.48 20.80
CA THR A 122 0.51 -14.32 20.67
C THR A 122 1.02 -15.28 19.59
N ASN A 123 1.41 -14.73 18.45
CA ASN A 123 2.03 -15.45 17.34
C ASN A 123 3.54 -15.23 17.39
N ASN A 124 4.26 -16.08 18.12
CA ASN A 124 5.71 -15.93 18.30
C ASN A 124 6.47 -16.27 17.01
N SER A 125 7.79 -16.06 17.02
CA SER A 125 8.70 -16.38 15.93
C SER A 125 8.51 -17.82 15.41
N ASN A 126 8.67 -17.98 14.09
CA ASN A 126 8.48 -19.21 13.31
C ASN A 126 7.04 -19.75 13.23
N ALA A 127 6.09 -19.16 13.95
CA ALA A 127 4.69 -19.57 13.87
C ALA A 127 3.95 -18.92 12.68
N THR A 128 2.83 -19.49 12.30
CA THR A 128 1.99 -18.95 11.22
C THR A 128 0.52 -19.12 11.56
N ILE A 129 -0.23 -18.02 11.48
CA ILE A 129 -1.68 -18.06 11.38
C ILE A 129 -2.01 -17.79 9.92
N VAL A 130 -2.54 -18.77 9.19
CA VAL A 130 -2.78 -18.61 7.75
C VAL A 130 -3.95 -17.66 7.51
N ASN A 131 -5.04 -17.79 8.25
CA ASN A 131 -6.17 -16.86 8.20
C ASN A 131 -6.68 -16.55 9.60
N LEU A 132 -6.82 -15.26 9.90
CA LEU A 132 -7.47 -14.75 11.10
C LEU A 132 -8.65 -13.87 10.70
N THR A 133 -9.85 -14.34 10.98
CA THR A 133 -11.10 -13.63 10.71
C THR A 133 -11.81 -13.29 12.01
N LEU A 134 -12.11 -12.01 12.17
CA LEU A 134 -12.74 -11.45 13.35
C LEU A 134 -14.06 -10.81 12.95
N ASN A 135 -15.18 -11.50 13.14
CA ASN A 135 -16.49 -10.95 12.78
C ASN A 135 -16.93 -9.83 13.74
N GLU A 136 -17.96 -9.08 13.34
CA GLU A 136 -18.32 -7.79 13.94
C GLU A 136 -18.46 -7.77 15.47
N THR A 137 -18.90 -8.88 16.05
CA THR A 137 -19.20 -9.01 17.49
C THR A 137 -18.13 -9.79 18.27
N GLY A 138 -17.20 -10.44 17.57
CA GLY A 138 -16.08 -11.13 18.19
C GLY A 138 -15.11 -10.13 18.80
N THR A 139 -14.34 -10.53 19.82
CA THR A 139 -13.37 -9.65 20.48
C THR A 139 -12.04 -10.32 20.77
N ILE A 140 -10.95 -9.56 20.66
CA ILE A 140 -9.65 -9.91 21.26
C ILE A 140 -9.29 -8.83 22.27
N THR A 141 -9.45 -9.15 23.56
CA THR A 141 -9.47 -8.14 24.63
C THR A 141 -8.13 -7.40 24.77
N ASN A 142 -7.03 -8.14 24.75
CA ASN A 142 -5.67 -7.62 24.91
C ASN A 142 -4.92 -7.51 23.57
N GLY A 143 -5.63 -7.69 22.45
CA GLY A 143 -5.08 -7.60 21.12
C GLY A 143 -4.21 -8.78 20.68
N ILE A 144 -3.53 -8.54 19.57
CA ILE A 144 -2.66 -9.48 18.88
C ILE A 144 -1.22 -9.00 19.00
N THR A 145 -0.33 -9.85 19.48
CA THR A 145 1.12 -9.70 19.33
C THR A 145 1.58 -10.65 18.23
N ASN A 146 1.94 -10.11 17.08
CA ASN A 146 2.44 -10.87 15.94
C ASN A 146 3.94 -10.62 15.75
N ASP A 147 4.76 -11.59 16.14
CA ASP A 147 6.21 -11.61 15.93
C ASP A 147 6.62 -12.61 14.83
N SER A 148 5.65 -13.06 14.03
CA SER A 148 5.89 -13.89 12.86
C SER A 148 4.88 -13.61 11.74
N ASN A 149 4.34 -14.62 11.07
CA ASN A 149 3.50 -14.42 9.90
C ASN A 149 2.02 -14.62 10.22
N ILE A 150 1.20 -13.66 9.81
CA ILE A 150 -0.24 -13.86 9.59
C ILE A 150 -0.46 -13.80 8.08
N GLY A 151 -1.10 -14.81 7.48
CA GLY A 151 -1.40 -14.79 6.06
C GLY A 151 -2.42 -13.70 5.75
N SER A 152 -3.69 -14.00 6.01
CA SER A 152 -4.79 -13.05 5.86
C SER A 152 -5.27 -12.57 7.23
N LEU A 153 -5.41 -11.26 7.40
CA LEU A 153 -6.08 -10.64 8.54
C LEU A 153 -7.34 -9.93 8.04
N ASP A 154 -8.50 -10.46 8.44
CA ASP A 154 -9.82 -9.88 8.17
C ASP A 154 -10.43 -9.40 9.48
N LEU A 155 -10.57 -8.08 9.60
CA LEU A 155 -10.95 -7.40 10.82
C LEU A 155 -12.30 -6.68 10.65
N GLN A 156 -13.34 -7.24 11.26
CA GLN A 156 -14.65 -6.59 11.37
C GLN A 156 -14.92 -6.03 12.78
N ASN A 157 -13.92 -6.01 13.67
CA ASN A 157 -14.01 -5.47 15.02
C ASN A 157 -12.87 -4.46 15.33
N ASN A 158 -12.89 -3.85 16.51
CA ASN A 158 -11.75 -3.05 16.96
C ASN A 158 -10.72 -3.97 17.60
N THR A 159 -9.46 -3.87 17.17
CA THR A 159 -8.37 -4.70 17.69
C THR A 159 -7.10 -3.90 17.84
N THR A 160 -6.35 -4.18 18.91
CA THR A 160 -4.96 -3.73 19.06
C THR A 160 -4.03 -4.75 18.41
N TYR A 161 -3.07 -4.28 17.64
CA TYR A 161 -2.08 -5.10 16.95
C TYR A 161 -0.68 -4.58 17.23
N SER A 162 0.26 -5.49 17.47
CA SER A 162 1.64 -5.17 17.80
C SER A 162 2.56 -6.31 17.37
N GLY A 163 3.84 -6.18 17.67
CA GLY A 163 4.87 -7.15 17.31
C GLY A 163 5.61 -6.77 16.03
N THR A 164 6.62 -7.54 15.70
CA THR A 164 7.58 -7.26 14.62
C THR A 164 7.33 -8.05 13.33
N GLY A 165 6.32 -8.92 13.36
CA GLY A 165 5.92 -9.81 12.29
C GLY A 165 5.16 -9.12 11.16
N SER A 166 4.82 -9.90 10.14
CA SER A 166 4.25 -9.41 8.88
C SER A 166 2.89 -10.03 8.59
N ILE A 167 2.08 -9.29 7.82
CA ILE A 167 0.96 -9.83 7.07
C ILE A 167 1.46 -10.27 5.69
N THR A 168 1.16 -11.50 5.26
CA THR A 168 1.83 -12.13 4.10
C THR A 168 0.91 -12.50 2.94
N ASN A 169 -0.41 -12.31 3.06
CA ASN A 169 -1.36 -12.58 1.99
C ASN A 169 -2.35 -11.43 1.70
N ALA A 170 -3.10 -11.00 2.72
CA ALA A 170 -4.14 -9.98 2.57
C ALA A 170 -4.45 -9.27 3.90
N LEU A 171 -4.90 -8.01 3.81
CA LEU A 171 -5.37 -7.23 4.95
C LEU A 171 -6.72 -6.59 4.61
N ASP A 172 -7.76 -6.91 5.37
CA ASP A 172 -9.09 -6.31 5.25
C ASP A 172 -9.52 -5.70 6.59
N ILE A 173 -9.90 -4.43 6.56
CA ILE A 173 -10.39 -3.69 7.72
C ILE A 173 -11.76 -3.12 7.37
N ALA A 174 -12.80 -3.58 8.06
CA ALA A 174 -14.16 -3.13 7.81
C ALA A 174 -14.37 -1.65 8.18
N ASN A 175 -15.40 -1.06 7.57
CA ASN A 175 -15.80 0.32 7.84
C ASN A 175 -16.11 0.54 9.33
N ASN A 176 -15.77 1.72 9.86
CA ASN A 176 -15.92 2.10 11.26
C ASN A 176 -15.17 1.22 12.27
N LYS A 177 -14.22 0.40 11.81
CA LYS A 177 -13.36 -0.40 12.68
C LYS A 177 -11.96 0.17 12.76
N THR A 178 -11.35 -0.03 13.91
CA THR A 178 -10.02 0.48 14.21
C THR A 178 -9.06 -0.67 14.47
N LEU A 179 -8.01 -0.74 13.66
CA LEU A 179 -6.80 -1.50 13.96
C LEU A 179 -5.77 -0.57 14.59
N ASN A 180 -5.56 -0.70 15.90
CA ASN A 180 -4.56 0.09 16.62
C ASN A 180 -3.20 -0.59 16.54
N ALA A 181 -2.35 -0.12 15.63
CA ALA A 181 -0.99 -0.59 15.37
C ALA A 181 0.09 0.47 15.69
N ASN A 182 -0.17 1.34 16.67
CA ASN A 182 0.68 2.52 16.93
C ASN A 182 2.10 2.19 17.40
N THR A 183 2.35 0.99 17.92
CA THR A 183 3.66 0.62 18.47
C THR A 183 4.70 0.36 17.39
N ASN A 184 4.36 -0.43 16.36
CA ASN A 184 5.31 -0.88 15.34
C ASN A 184 4.79 -0.68 13.90
N GLY A 185 3.59 -0.13 13.72
CA GLY A 185 2.89 -0.20 12.44
C GLY A 185 2.52 -1.64 12.05
N ILE A 186 2.24 -1.84 10.76
CA ILE A 186 1.93 -3.13 10.15
C ILE A 186 2.92 -3.36 9.02
N LYS A 187 3.68 -4.45 9.09
CA LYS A 187 4.56 -4.86 8.00
C LYS A 187 3.82 -5.74 7.02
N ILE A 188 4.05 -5.50 5.73
CA ILE A 188 3.48 -6.27 4.63
C ILE A 188 4.62 -6.98 3.89
N LEU A 189 4.48 -8.29 3.73
CA LEU A 189 5.41 -9.13 2.98
C LEU A 189 4.64 -10.12 2.11
N PHE A 190 3.97 -9.59 1.10
CA PHE A 190 3.18 -10.37 0.15
C PHE A 190 4.10 -11.05 -0.87
N ALA A 191 4.17 -12.38 -0.80
CA ALA A 191 4.88 -13.19 -1.79
C ALA A 191 4.14 -13.19 -3.14
N ASN A 192 4.80 -13.62 -4.22
CA ASN A 192 4.25 -13.58 -5.59
C ASN A 192 2.87 -14.26 -5.74
N ASN A 193 2.57 -15.29 -4.95
CA ASN A 193 1.31 -16.02 -4.97
C ASN A 193 0.25 -15.49 -4.00
N ALA A 194 0.53 -14.40 -3.28
CA ALA A 194 -0.43 -13.76 -2.40
C ALA A 194 -1.63 -13.22 -3.18
N THR A 195 -2.79 -13.14 -2.52
CA THR A 195 -3.92 -12.35 -2.99
C THR A 195 -3.45 -10.91 -3.26
N GLY A 196 -2.63 -10.36 -2.37
CA GLY A 196 -1.92 -9.10 -2.60
C GLY A 196 -2.78 -7.86 -2.39
N THR A 197 -3.89 -7.99 -1.64
CA THR A 197 -4.87 -6.92 -1.46
C THR A 197 -4.84 -6.36 -0.05
N ILE A 198 -4.85 -5.03 0.04
CA ILE A 198 -5.15 -4.29 1.25
C ILE A 198 -6.41 -3.47 1.00
N ASN A 199 -7.49 -3.85 1.67
CA ASN A 199 -8.76 -3.12 1.65
C ASN A 199 -9.00 -2.54 3.05
N ASN A 200 -8.63 -1.29 3.25
CA ASN A 200 -8.92 -0.61 4.51
C ASN A 200 -10.13 0.31 4.30
N ALA A 201 -11.32 -0.10 4.74
CA ALA A 201 -12.48 0.79 4.81
C ALA A 201 -12.59 1.52 6.16
N GLY A 202 -11.80 1.10 7.15
CA GLY A 202 -11.80 1.63 8.51
C GLY A 202 -10.65 2.59 8.82
N THR A 203 -10.13 2.48 10.03
CA THR A 203 -9.03 3.28 10.57
C THR A 203 -7.87 2.39 11.00
N ILE A 204 -6.67 2.73 10.56
CA ILE A 204 -5.42 2.16 11.07
C ILE A 204 -4.70 3.27 11.85
N LEU A 205 -4.50 3.03 13.14
CA LEU A 205 -3.67 3.91 13.96
C LEU A 205 -2.25 3.38 13.93
N GLY A 206 -1.39 3.97 13.10
CA GLY A 206 -0.04 3.50 12.83
C GLY A 206 0.31 3.59 11.35
N SER A 207 1.50 3.11 10.99
CA SER A 207 2.00 3.08 9.62
C SER A 207 1.77 1.71 8.96
N ILE A 208 1.74 1.70 7.64
CA ILE A 208 1.85 0.48 6.81
C ILE A 208 3.22 0.49 6.15
N ASP A 209 3.96 -0.61 6.30
CA ASP A 209 5.33 -0.76 5.82
C ASP A 209 5.40 -1.92 4.82
N ASN A 210 5.44 -1.60 3.52
CA ASN A 210 5.62 -2.58 2.45
C ASN A 210 7.10 -2.95 2.35
N GLN A 211 7.42 -4.15 2.80
CA GLN A 211 8.80 -4.61 2.93
C GLN A 211 9.44 -4.89 1.57
N THR A 212 10.77 -4.90 1.52
CA THR A 212 11.56 -5.33 0.36
C THR A 212 11.04 -6.64 -0.22
N SER A 213 10.94 -6.72 -1.55
CA SER A 213 10.42 -7.87 -2.32
C SER A 213 8.93 -8.18 -2.11
N SER A 214 8.18 -7.32 -1.41
CA SER A 214 6.73 -7.44 -1.28
C SER A 214 6.00 -6.76 -2.43
N THR A 215 4.97 -7.42 -2.97
CA THR A 215 4.09 -6.83 -4.00
C THR A 215 2.67 -6.68 -3.48
N ILE A 216 2.20 -5.44 -3.34
CA ILE A 216 0.79 -5.13 -3.10
C ILE A 216 0.12 -4.83 -4.44
N LYS A 217 -0.81 -5.68 -4.87
CA LYS A 217 -1.54 -5.53 -6.13
C LYS A 217 -2.58 -4.41 -6.05
N THR A 218 -3.27 -4.32 -4.92
CA THR A 218 -4.26 -3.26 -4.70
C THR A 218 -4.23 -2.82 -3.26
N PHE A 219 -4.09 -1.52 -3.06
CA PHE A 219 -4.16 -0.88 -1.77
C PHE A 219 -5.20 0.25 -1.82
N ASN A 220 -6.40 -0.05 -1.34
CA ASN A 220 -7.41 0.96 -1.07
C ASN A 220 -7.26 1.41 0.37
N THR A 221 -6.87 2.67 0.56
CA THR A 221 -6.71 3.21 1.91
C THR A 221 -8.07 3.50 2.51
N GLY A 222 -8.12 3.47 3.84
CA GLY A 222 -9.11 4.16 4.66
C GLY A 222 -8.39 5.29 5.37
N SER A 223 -8.75 5.56 6.62
CA SER A 223 -7.93 6.44 7.45
C SER A 223 -6.67 5.70 7.92
N ILE A 224 -5.50 6.29 7.73
CA ILE A 224 -4.21 5.80 8.23
C ILE A 224 -3.49 6.96 8.91
N SER A 225 -3.33 6.89 10.24
CA SER A 225 -2.74 8.02 10.98
C SER A 225 -1.24 8.18 10.74
N GLY A 226 -0.56 7.08 10.40
CA GLY A 226 0.87 7.05 10.09
C GLY A 226 1.15 7.14 8.60
N SER A 227 2.32 6.65 8.22
CA SER A 227 2.81 6.68 6.84
C SER A 227 2.46 5.40 6.10
N ILE A 228 2.28 5.51 4.79
CA ILE A 228 2.45 4.39 3.86
C ILE A 228 3.91 4.44 3.41
N ILE A 229 4.67 3.40 3.74
CA ILE A 229 6.08 3.27 3.41
C ILE A 229 6.20 2.17 2.36
N ASN A 230 6.72 2.51 1.19
CA ASN A 230 7.06 1.55 0.14
C ASN A 230 8.58 1.46 0.05
N ASN A 231 9.17 0.42 0.64
CA ASN A 231 10.63 0.28 0.71
C ASN A 231 11.24 -0.01 -0.66
N ALA A 232 12.57 0.12 -0.73
CA ALA A 232 13.32 -0.31 -1.90
C ALA A 232 13.02 -1.78 -2.25
N ASP A 233 12.94 -2.05 -3.56
CA ASP A 233 12.54 -3.32 -4.17
C ASP A 233 11.14 -3.83 -3.76
N ALA A 234 10.30 -2.97 -3.17
CA ALA A 234 8.89 -3.25 -2.93
C ALA A 234 8.02 -2.60 -4.02
N THR A 235 6.91 -3.23 -4.35
CA THR A 235 6.00 -2.76 -5.40
C THR A 235 4.60 -2.57 -4.86
N ILE A 236 3.97 -1.46 -5.24
CA ILE A 236 2.51 -1.27 -5.13
C ILE A 236 1.96 -1.05 -6.55
N GLU A 237 1.19 -2.00 -7.08
CA GLU A 237 0.63 -1.87 -8.43
C GLU A 237 -0.46 -0.80 -8.49
N THR A 238 -1.30 -0.70 -7.46
CA THR A 238 -2.34 0.34 -7.38
C THR A 238 -2.51 0.80 -5.95
N LEU A 239 -2.23 2.09 -5.72
CA LEU A 239 -2.47 2.79 -4.46
C LEU A 239 -3.57 3.83 -4.66
N ASN A 240 -4.73 3.57 -4.06
CA ASN A 240 -5.87 4.47 -4.06
C ASN A 240 -6.01 5.09 -2.68
N VAL A 241 -5.66 6.36 -2.55
CA VAL A 241 -5.89 7.13 -1.33
C VAL A 241 -7.34 7.58 -1.35
N THR A 242 -8.16 7.05 -0.43
CA THR A 242 -9.61 7.31 -0.37
C THR A 242 -10.03 8.12 0.86
N SER A 243 -9.09 8.41 1.77
CA SER A 243 -9.31 9.17 2.99
C SER A 243 -8.00 9.78 3.51
N ASN A 244 -7.94 10.08 4.81
CA ASN A 244 -6.77 10.68 5.44
C ASN A 244 -5.60 9.69 5.58
N VAL A 245 -4.43 10.07 5.10
CA VAL A 245 -3.16 9.36 5.27
C VAL A 245 -2.13 10.33 5.85
N GLY A 246 -1.30 9.89 6.80
CA GLY A 246 -0.27 10.73 7.40
C GLY A 246 0.78 11.20 6.40
N SER A 247 1.36 10.27 5.62
CA SER A 247 2.24 10.58 4.49
C SER A 247 2.40 9.37 3.57
N ILE A 248 2.96 9.59 2.38
CA ILE A 248 3.42 8.51 1.49
C ILE A 248 4.93 8.68 1.29
N ALA A 249 5.70 7.66 1.65
CA ALA A 249 7.14 7.60 1.42
C ALA A 249 7.42 6.45 0.42
N ASN A 250 7.84 6.79 -0.79
CA ASN A 250 8.13 5.84 -1.84
C ASN A 250 9.63 5.74 -2.11
N SER A 251 10.24 4.60 -1.80
CA SER A 251 11.61 4.24 -2.21
C SER A 251 11.63 3.00 -3.12
N GLY A 252 10.48 2.35 -3.33
CA GLY A 252 10.29 1.27 -4.31
C GLY A 252 9.53 1.75 -5.53
N ASP A 253 8.69 0.89 -6.10
CA ASP A 253 7.87 1.21 -7.27
C ASP A 253 6.39 1.32 -6.92
N ILE A 254 5.73 2.37 -7.39
CA ILE A 254 4.27 2.48 -7.37
C ILE A 254 3.78 2.62 -8.80
N ASN A 255 3.06 1.64 -9.36
CA ASN A 255 2.66 1.73 -10.77
C ASN A 255 1.57 2.80 -11.00
N SER A 256 0.63 2.91 -10.07
CA SER A 256 -0.40 3.95 -10.08
C SER A 256 -0.69 4.43 -8.66
N LEU A 257 -0.58 5.74 -8.47
CA LEU A 257 -0.99 6.46 -7.27
C LEU A 257 -2.14 7.41 -7.62
N THR A 258 -3.31 7.14 -7.08
CA THR A 258 -4.48 7.99 -7.23
C THR A 258 -4.86 8.60 -5.89
N ILE A 259 -4.96 9.92 -5.87
CA ILE A 259 -5.48 10.69 -4.75
C ILE A 259 -6.92 11.03 -5.08
N GLN A 260 -7.87 10.43 -4.36
CA GLN A 260 -9.29 10.66 -4.62
C GLN A 260 -9.77 11.96 -4.00
N SER A 261 -10.80 12.55 -4.59
CA SER A 261 -11.46 13.74 -4.05
C SER A 261 -11.94 13.53 -2.62
N GLY A 262 -11.70 14.52 -1.76
CA GLY A 262 -12.01 14.46 -0.32
C GLY A 262 -10.98 13.69 0.53
N SER A 263 -9.90 13.20 -0.08
CA SER A 263 -8.78 12.58 0.65
C SER A 263 -7.83 13.63 1.22
N ASN A 264 -6.87 13.21 2.04
CA ASN A 264 -5.81 14.12 2.49
C ASN A 264 -4.54 13.32 2.74
N ILE A 265 -3.40 13.83 2.29
CA ILE A 265 -2.09 13.28 2.64
C ILE A 265 -1.36 14.36 3.43
N ALA A 266 -1.43 14.26 4.75
CA ALA A 266 -1.13 15.38 5.66
C ALA A 266 0.29 15.96 5.46
N ASN A 267 1.28 15.11 5.23
CA ASN A 267 2.66 15.53 4.96
C ASN A 267 3.09 15.27 3.50
N GLY A 268 2.13 15.12 2.61
CA GLY A 268 2.35 14.90 1.19
C GLY A 268 3.07 13.59 0.85
N ILE A 269 3.63 13.59 -0.36
CA ILE A 269 4.33 12.48 -0.98
C ILE A 269 5.82 12.80 -1.01
N THR A 270 6.65 11.88 -0.53
CA THR A 270 8.09 11.87 -0.76
C THR A 270 8.42 10.69 -1.66
N ASN A 271 8.71 10.98 -2.93
CA ASN A 271 9.07 9.99 -3.93
C ASN A 271 10.58 10.02 -4.20
N ASN A 272 11.27 8.95 -3.81
CA ASN A 272 12.71 8.77 -4.00
C ASN A 272 13.03 7.68 -5.04
N SER A 273 12.02 7.15 -5.73
CA SER A 273 12.17 6.13 -6.77
C SER A 273 11.13 6.41 -7.88
N ASN A 274 10.34 5.43 -8.32
CA ASN A 274 9.42 5.59 -9.43
C ASN A 274 7.95 5.58 -8.97
N ILE A 275 7.18 6.51 -9.52
CA ILE A 275 5.72 6.41 -9.60
C ILE A 275 5.35 6.34 -11.08
N GLY A 276 4.67 5.31 -11.54
CA GLY A 276 4.22 5.22 -12.93
C GLY A 276 3.24 6.34 -13.24
N SER A 277 2.04 6.26 -12.67
CA SER A 277 0.99 7.28 -12.85
C SER A 277 0.70 7.98 -11.54
N LEU A 278 0.71 9.31 -11.55
CA LEU A 278 0.27 10.16 -10.44
C LEU A 278 -0.99 10.91 -10.85
N ILE A 279 -2.11 10.59 -10.21
CA ILE A 279 -3.42 11.21 -10.46
C ILE A 279 -3.83 12.00 -9.22
N VAL A 280 -3.96 13.32 -9.37
CA VAL A 280 -4.24 14.27 -8.31
C VAL A 280 -5.66 14.82 -8.47
N ASN A 281 -6.62 14.23 -7.76
CA ASN A 281 -8.00 14.73 -7.66
C ASN A 281 -8.30 15.39 -6.31
N GLU A 282 -7.25 15.76 -5.59
CA GLU A 282 -7.31 16.49 -4.34
C GLU A 282 -5.93 17.11 -4.06
N ASN A 283 -5.92 18.23 -3.35
CA ASN A 283 -4.71 18.99 -3.10
C ASN A 283 -3.63 18.15 -2.38
N VAL A 284 -2.40 18.19 -2.90
CA VAL A 284 -1.29 17.41 -2.33
C VAL A 284 0.04 18.13 -2.49
N SER A 285 0.96 17.88 -1.56
CA SER A 285 2.38 18.23 -1.72
C SER A 285 3.19 17.03 -2.21
N TYR A 286 4.16 17.27 -3.08
CA TYR A 286 5.08 16.28 -3.63
C TYR A 286 6.52 16.74 -3.45
N SER A 287 7.44 15.79 -3.23
CA SER A 287 8.86 16.02 -2.97
C SER A 287 9.67 14.77 -3.30
N GLY A 288 11.00 14.88 -3.23
CA GLY A 288 11.94 13.77 -3.41
C GLY A 288 12.61 13.75 -4.79
N SER A 289 13.61 12.89 -4.95
CA SER A 289 14.46 12.81 -6.14
C SER A 289 13.96 11.83 -7.21
N GLY A 290 12.87 11.13 -6.94
CA GLY A 290 12.26 10.15 -7.82
C GLY A 290 11.60 10.78 -9.06
N SER A 291 11.11 9.91 -9.94
CA SER A 291 10.47 10.30 -11.20
C SER A 291 9.03 9.80 -11.32
N ILE A 292 8.30 10.44 -12.24
CA ILE A 292 7.05 9.93 -12.81
C ILE A 292 7.36 9.33 -14.18
N SER A 293 6.90 8.11 -14.48
CA SER A 293 7.30 7.39 -15.71
C SER A 293 6.19 7.02 -16.70
N ASN A 294 4.93 7.33 -16.39
CA ASN A 294 3.80 7.07 -17.29
C ASN A 294 2.87 8.28 -17.42
N ALA A 295 2.22 8.71 -16.35
CA ALA A 295 1.22 9.77 -16.44
C ALA A 295 1.26 10.73 -15.25
N LEU A 296 1.08 12.02 -15.52
CA LEU A 296 0.76 13.02 -14.50
C LEU A 296 -0.57 13.67 -14.85
N GLU A 297 -1.54 13.53 -13.96
CA GLU A 297 -2.87 14.13 -14.09
C GLU A 297 -3.17 14.99 -12.87
N VAL A 298 -3.59 16.23 -13.10
CA VAL A 298 -4.04 17.14 -12.04
C VAL A 298 -5.41 17.68 -12.40
N ALA A 299 -6.41 17.33 -11.60
CA ALA A 299 -7.81 17.67 -11.85
C ALA A 299 -8.10 19.16 -11.66
N GLU A 300 -9.17 19.63 -12.31
CA GLU A 300 -9.63 21.02 -12.20
C GLU A 300 -9.97 21.37 -10.74
N GLY A 301 -9.46 22.52 -10.27
CA GLY A 301 -9.67 22.99 -8.91
C GLY A 301 -8.66 22.46 -7.88
N ASP A 302 -7.87 21.44 -8.24
CA ASP A 302 -6.88 20.83 -7.36
C ASP A 302 -5.46 21.34 -7.63
N THR A 303 -4.61 21.23 -6.60
CA THR A 303 -3.23 21.70 -6.63
C THR A 303 -2.25 20.59 -6.29
N LEU A 304 -1.30 20.35 -7.20
CA LEU A 304 -0.06 19.64 -6.91
C LEU A 304 1.02 20.66 -6.56
N THR A 305 1.43 20.72 -5.30
CA THR A 305 2.52 21.59 -4.84
C THR A 305 3.83 20.81 -4.79
N ILE A 306 4.83 21.20 -5.56
CA ILE A 306 6.15 20.59 -5.54
C ILE A 306 7.00 21.36 -4.51
N GLY A 307 7.25 20.73 -3.37
CA GLY A 307 7.89 21.34 -2.20
C GLY A 307 9.40 21.12 -2.10
N GLY A 308 10.06 21.98 -1.32
CA GLY A 308 11.46 21.81 -0.88
C GLY A 308 12.51 21.94 -1.98
N ASN A 309 12.69 23.12 -2.60
CA ASN A 309 13.67 23.39 -3.69
C ASN A 309 13.71 22.32 -4.81
N GLY A 310 12.71 21.45 -4.89
CA GLY A 310 12.71 20.26 -5.70
C GLY A 310 12.06 20.52 -7.06
N THR A 311 12.36 19.63 -7.99
CA THR A 311 11.78 19.57 -9.33
C THR A 311 11.11 18.22 -9.47
N LEU A 312 9.90 18.17 -10.02
CA LEU A 312 9.30 16.90 -10.41
C LEU A 312 9.98 16.43 -11.70
N ASN A 313 10.67 15.29 -11.63
CA ASN A 313 11.26 14.67 -12.80
C ASN A 313 10.23 13.76 -13.48
N PHE A 314 10.09 13.92 -14.79
CA PHE A 314 9.27 13.06 -15.63
C PHE A 314 10.22 12.29 -16.56
N ASP A 315 10.22 10.97 -16.43
CA ASP A 315 11.15 10.07 -17.12
C ASP A 315 10.38 8.87 -17.66
N SER A 316 9.74 9.08 -18.82
CA SER A 316 8.84 8.13 -19.46
C SER A 316 9.31 7.77 -20.86
N ASP A 317 9.02 6.56 -21.33
CA ASP A 317 9.22 6.20 -22.74
C ASP A 317 8.07 6.67 -23.64
N ASN A 318 6.85 6.76 -23.10
CA ASN A 318 5.63 7.13 -23.84
C ASN A 318 4.59 7.78 -22.92
N GLY A 319 5.02 8.77 -22.13
CA GLY A 319 4.19 9.30 -21.06
C GLY A 319 3.26 10.43 -21.47
N THR A 320 2.37 10.81 -20.56
CA THR A 320 1.40 11.88 -20.75
C THR A 320 1.36 12.84 -19.56
N ILE A 321 1.12 14.12 -19.84
CA ILE A 321 0.83 15.12 -18.82
C ILE A 321 -0.48 15.80 -19.17
N ASN A 322 -1.47 15.69 -18.30
CA ASN A 322 -2.78 16.33 -18.43
C ASN A 322 -3.03 17.21 -17.20
N ASN A 323 -2.78 18.51 -17.34
CA ASN A 323 -3.01 19.47 -16.26
C ASN A 323 -4.29 20.27 -16.51
N ALA A 324 -5.32 20.05 -15.69
CA ALA A 324 -6.51 20.89 -15.61
C ALA A 324 -6.53 21.79 -14.36
N GLY A 325 -5.76 21.42 -13.32
CA GLY A 325 -5.65 22.16 -12.07
C GLY A 325 -4.44 23.09 -12.00
N THR A 326 -3.79 23.13 -10.83
CA THR A 326 -2.58 23.93 -10.60
C THR A 326 -1.41 23.03 -10.27
N ILE A 327 -0.32 23.18 -11.02
CA ILE A 327 0.99 22.65 -10.63
C ILE A 327 1.82 23.81 -10.11
N ASN A 328 2.12 23.77 -8.81
CA ASN A 328 2.90 24.79 -8.13
C ASN A 328 4.33 24.31 -7.88
N GLY A 329 5.21 24.57 -8.86
CA GLY A 329 6.64 24.25 -8.81
C GLY A 329 7.17 23.83 -10.18
N ASP A 330 8.42 23.36 -10.20
CA ASP A 330 9.14 23.07 -11.43
C ASP A 330 8.96 21.62 -11.89
N ILE A 331 8.83 21.41 -13.20
CA ILE A 331 8.76 20.10 -13.85
C ILE A 331 9.90 20.00 -14.85
N ASN A 332 10.59 18.87 -14.84
CA ASN A 332 11.60 18.54 -15.84
C ASN A 332 11.20 17.26 -16.59
N ASN A 333 10.92 17.39 -17.89
CA ASN A 333 10.73 16.24 -18.77
C ASN A 333 12.08 15.77 -19.32
N ASN A 334 12.59 14.64 -18.83
CA ASN A 334 13.77 13.97 -19.34
C ASN A 334 13.44 12.88 -20.38
N GLY A 335 12.19 12.41 -20.41
CA GLY A 335 11.74 11.32 -21.26
C GLY A 335 11.00 11.78 -22.53
N THR A 336 10.22 10.87 -23.10
CA THR A 336 9.32 11.13 -24.22
C THR A 336 7.87 11.27 -23.74
N LEU A 337 7.29 12.44 -23.98
CA LEU A 337 5.86 12.71 -23.83
C LEU A 337 5.15 12.52 -25.17
N THR A 338 4.19 11.61 -25.23
CA THR A 338 3.31 11.47 -26.40
C THR A 338 2.33 12.64 -26.49
N ASP A 339 1.79 13.03 -25.34
CA ASP A 339 0.87 14.15 -25.20
C ASP A 339 1.18 14.97 -23.94
N PHE A 340 1.34 16.27 -24.12
CA PHE A 340 1.33 17.28 -23.06
C PHE A 340 0.14 18.20 -23.30
N THR A 341 -0.84 18.20 -22.42
CA THR A 341 -2.01 19.08 -22.46
C THR A 341 -2.10 19.91 -21.18
N ASN A 342 -2.01 21.22 -21.32
CA ASN A 342 -2.20 22.17 -20.23
C ASN A 342 -3.49 22.99 -20.44
N SER A 343 -4.42 22.85 -19.50
CA SER A 343 -5.67 23.62 -19.40
C SER A 343 -5.85 24.35 -18.07
N GLY A 344 -5.00 24.03 -17.09
CA GLY A 344 -4.87 24.76 -15.85
C GLY A 344 -3.66 25.69 -15.81
N SER A 345 -3.00 25.76 -14.65
CA SER A 345 -1.83 26.64 -14.42
C SER A 345 -0.59 25.85 -14.02
N ILE A 346 0.56 26.22 -14.57
CA ILE A 346 1.89 25.82 -14.09
C ILE A 346 2.60 27.10 -13.65
N SER A 347 2.76 27.29 -12.34
CA SER A 347 3.34 28.53 -11.78
C SER A 347 4.88 28.53 -11.79
N GLY A 348 5.50 27.36 -11.86
CA GLY A 348 6.96 27.21 -11.96
C GLY A 348 7.45 27.14 -13.40
N THR A 349 8.61 26.51 -13.56
CA THR A 349 9.26 26.25 -14.83
C THR A 349 8.94 24.84 -15.31
N PHE A 350 8.41 24.73 -16.52
CA PHE A 350 8.40 23.47 -17.24
C PHE A 350 9.61 23.44 -18.18
N THR A 351 10.53 22.50 -17.96
CA THR A 351 11.70 22.28 -18.82
C THR A 351 11.52 20.99 -19.61
N ASN A 352 11.70 21.07 -20.93
CA ASN A 352 11.78 19.92 -21.82
C ASN A 352 13.24 19.62 -22.19
N GLU A 353 13.84 18.62 -21.54
CA GLU A 353 15.14 18.05 -21.90
C GLU A 353 15.01 16.82 -22.82
N GLY A 354 13.85 16.17 -22.82
CA GLY A 354 13.54 15.01 -23.65
C GLY A 354 12.80 15.34 -24.95
N HIS A 355 11.82 14.51 -25.32
CA HIS A 355 11.02 14.71 -26.54
C HIS A 355 9.56 14.92 -26.20
N ILE A 356 8.90 15.86 -26.87
CA ILE A 356 7.44 16.00 -26.83
C ILE A 356 6.88 15.78 -28.22
N VAL A 357 6.05 14.76 -28.41
CA VAL A 357 5.38 14.52 -29.68
C VAL A 357 4.32 15.60 -29.89
N LYS A 358 3.42 15.79 -28.93
CA LYS A 358 2.35 16.79 -29.03
C LYS A 358 2.28 17.64 -27.77
N PHE A 359 2.50 18.93 -27.93
CA PHE A 359 2.32 19.94 -26.90
C PHE A 359 1.07 20.78 -27.21
N VAL A 360 0.16 20.90 -26.26
CA VAL A 360 -1.04 21.74 -26.34
C VAL A 360 -1.20 22.54 -25.05
N ASN A 361 -1.03 23.85 -25.14
CA ASN A 361 -1.48 24.79 -24.11
C ASN A 361 -2.83 25.38 -24.55
N THR A 362 -3.92 24.95 -23.93
CA THR A 362 -5.30 25.35 -24.29
C THR A 362 -5.58 26.81 -23.93
N ASP A 363 -6.77 27.33 -24.26
CA ASP A 363 -7.13 28.74 -24.10
C ASP A 363 -7.19 29.24 -22.65
N THR A 364 -7.49 28.34 -21.71
CA THR A 364 -7.41 28.55 -20.26
C THR A 364 -6.03 28.24 -19.68
N GLY A 365 -5.19 27.52 -20.43
CA GLY A 365 -3.86 27.12 -20.03
C GLY A 365 -2.93 28.31 -19.77
N SER A 366 -2.24 28.26 -18.64
CA SER A 366 -1.21 29.23 -18.26
C SER A 366 0.08 28.51 -17.84
N ILE A 367 1.20 28.95 -18.38
CA ILE A 367 2.54 28.51 -17.97
C ILE A 367 3.37 29.75 -17.65
N ASN A 368 3.99 29.77 -16.48
CA ASN A 368 4.87 30.86 -16.09
C ASN A 368 6.16 30.82 -16.94
N THR A 369 6.96 29.77 -16.83
CA THR A 369 8.16 29.60 -17.66
C THR A 369 8.10 28.26 -18.38
N PHE A 370 8.30 28.28 -19.69
CA PHE A 370 8.48 27.09 -20.51
C PHE A 370 9.84 27.14 -21.20
N THR A 371 10.69 26.16 -20.95
CA THR A 371 12.02 26.05 -21.52
C THR A 371 12.09 24.80 -22.39
N ASN A 372 12.36 24.96 -23.68
CA ASN A 372 12.56 23.83 -24.59
C ASN A 372 14.04 23.68 -24.97
N ASN A 373 14.71 22.67 -24.43
CA ASN A 373 16.13 22.40 -24.69
C ASN A 373 16.35 21.23 -25.67
N ASN A 374 15.27 20.59 -26.12
CA ASN A 374 15.35 19.48 -27.06
C ASN A 374 14.22 19.58 -28.08
N THR A 375 13.44 18.51 -28.30
CA THR A 375 12.59 18.42 -29.50
C THR A 375 11.12 18.44 -29.16
N ILE A 376 10.36 19.17 -29.98
CA ILE A 376 8.90 19.14 -30.00
C ILE A 376 8.41 18.91 -31.43
N SER A 377 7.64 17.86 -31.67
CA SER A 377 7.12 17.58 -33.02
C SER A 377 5.98 18.52 -33.40
N PHE A 378 5.01 18.70 -32.50
CA PHE A 378 3.88 19.60 -32.70
C PHE A 378 3.64 20.45 -31.45
N PHE A 379 3.63 21.77 -31.63
CA PHE A 379 3.42 22.76 -30.57
C PHE A 379 2.21 23.63 -30.88
N GLU A 380 1.20 23.57 -30.03
CA GLU A 380 0.01 24.42 -30.08
C GLU A 380 -0.11 25.25 -28.81
N ASN A 381 -0.16 26.58 -28.95
CA ASN A 381 -0.43 27.50 -27.85
C ASN A 381 -1.65 28.38 -28.16
N ASN A 382 -2.74 28.09 -27.46
CA ASN A 382 -3.95 28.90 -27.40
C ASN A 382 -4.07 29.66 -26.07
N GLY A 383 -3.21 29.36 -25.09
CA GLY A 383 -3.19 29.95 -23.75
C GLY A 383 -2.17 31.07 -23.57
N THR A 384 -1.68 31.19 -22.34
CA THR A 384 -0.64 32.15 -21.97
C THR A 384 0.64 31.42 -21.61
N ILE A 385 1.76 31.82 -22.21
CA ILE A 385 3.09 31.48 -21.74
C ILE A 385 3.81 32.79 -21.43
N THR A 386 4.20 32.98 -20.17
CA THR A 386 4.82 34.24 -19.75
C THR A 386 6.25 34.33 -20.27
N ASN A 387 7.09 33.36 -19.90
CA ASN A 387 8.47 33.24 -20.36
C ASN A 387 8.61 31.98 -21.22
N PHE A 388 9.22 32.14 -22.39
CA PHE A 388 9.49 31.06 -23.31
C PHE A 388 10.96 31.11 -23.68
N ASP A 389 11.71 30.07 -23.30
CA ASP A 389 13.18 30.02 -23.38
C ASP A 389 13.66 28.67 -23.96
N GLY A 390 14.98 28.50 -24.06
CA GLY A 390 15.63 27.28 -24.56
C GLY A 390 16.07 27.35 -26.03
N ASP A 391 16.95 26.44 -26.42
CA ASP A 391 17.61 26.36 -27.74
C ASP A 391 17.17 25.15 -28.59
N GLY A 392 16.13 24.46 -28.13
CA GLY A 392 15.59 23.28 -28.79
C GLY A 392 14.93 23.54 -30.16
N ILE A 393 14.54 22.45 -30.81
CA ILE A 393 13.92 22.42 -32.14
C ILE A 393 12.43 22.15 -32.01
N ILE A 394 11.62 22.94 -32.71
CA ILE A 394 10.17 22.72 -32.81
C ILE A 394 9.80 22.54 -34.28
N TYR A 395 9.27 21.37 -34.63
CA TYR A 395 8.99 21.07 -36.05
C TYR A 395 7.76 21.81 -36.57
N GLY A 396 6.62 21.70 -35.88
CA GLY A 396 5.37 22.40 -36.21
C GLY A 396 4.90 23.33 -35.09
N VAL A 397 4.62 24.59 -35.42
CA VAL A 397 4.13 25.60 -34.46
C VAL A 397 2.80 26.20 -34.90
N ILE A 398 1.80 26.14 -34.02
CA ILE A 398 0.56 26.91 -34.09
C ILE A 398 0.46 27.77 -32.82
N ASN A 399 0.46 29.10 -32.97
CA ASN A 399 0.28 30.02 -31.85
C ASN A 399 -0.89 30.97 -32.10
N SER A 400 -1.91 30.94 -31.25
CA SER A 400 -3.13 31.73 -31.43
C SER A 400 -3.33 32.82 -30.37
N LYS A 401 -2.53 32.83 -29.28
CA LYS A 401 -2.68 33.82 -28.19
C LYS A 401 -1.34 34.48 -27.82
N THR A 402 -0.82 34.33 -26.60
CA THR A 402 0.27 35.19 -26.12
C THR A 402 1.52 34.39 -25.73
N ILE A 403 2.67 34.84 -26.24
CA ILE A 403 4.02 34.50 -25.76
C ILE A 403 4.74 35.84 -25.51
N THR A 404 5.14 36.11 -24.27
CA THR A 404 5.57 37.47 -23.87
C THR A 404 7.08 37.72 -24.10
N ASN A 405 7.93 36.69 -24.09
CA ASN A 405 9.35 36.78 -24.45
C ASN A 405 9.64 36.36 -25.91
N GLY A 406 10.88 36.55 -26.35
CA GLY A 406 11.31 36.23 -27.71
C GLY A 406 11.21 34.74 -28.01
N PHE A 407 10.48 34.37 -29.05
CA PHE A 407 10.46 32.99 -29.54
C PHE A 407 11.76 32.72 -30.32
N GLU A 408 12.82 32.30 -29.62
CA GLU A 408 14.17 32.09 -30.17
C GLU A 408 14.46 30.63 -30.60
N ASN A 409 13.44 29.76 -30.59
CA ASN A 409 13.58 28.35 -31.00
C ASN A 409 13.64 28.20 -32.53
N VAL A 410 14.31 27.13 -33.00
CA VAL A 410 14.38 26.80 -34.43
C VAL A 410 13.07 26.14 -34.88
N ALA A 411 12.11 26.96 -35.33
CA ALA A 411 10.88 26.48 -35.92
C ALA A 411 11.05 26.12 -37.41
N THR A 412 10.77 24.86 -37.80
CA THR A 412 10.82 24.47 -39.23
C THR A 412 9.58 24.89 -40.01
N SER A 413 8.44 25.03 -39.33
CA SER A 413 7.19 25.55 -39.88
C SER A 413 6.41 26.32 -38.81
N LEU A 414 5.95 27.54 -39.14
CA LEU A 414 5.32 28.46 -38.18
C LEU A 414 4.02 29.05 -38.72
N TRP A 415 2.92 28.85 -37.99
CA TRP A 415 1.66 29.55 -38.18
C TRP A 415 1.27 30.32 -36.91
N ASN A 416 1.55 31.63 -36.90
CA ASN A 416 1.26 32.51 -35.77
C ASN A 416 0.08 33.45 -36.09
N LYS A 417 -1.00 33.34 -35.30
CA LYS A 417 -2.15 34.27 -35.27
C LYS A 417 -2.19 35.13 -34.01
N GLY A 418 -1.35 34.82 -33.01
CA GLY A 418 -1.26 35.49 -31.72
C GLY A 418 -0.24 36.64 -31.66
N LYS A 419 0.01 37.17 -30.45
CA LYS A 419 1.06 38.17 -30.17
C LYS A 419 2.34 37.48 -29.70
N CYS A 420 3.46 37.81 -30.36
CA CYS A 420 4.82 37.51 -29.93
C CYS A 420 5.61 38.82 -29.84
N PHE A 421 6.28 39.10 -28.72
CA PHE A 421 7.13 40.28 -28.57
C PHE A 421 8.60 39.94 -28.90
N ASN A 422 9.31 40.86 -29.57
CA ASN A 422 10.67 40.73 -30.18
C ASN A 422 10.76 39.90 -31.48
N TYR A 423 10.68 40.62 -32.60
CA TYR A 423 10.38 40.13 -33.96
C TYR A 423 11.59 39.72 -34.83
N ARG A 424 12.83 39.64 -34.31
CA ARG A 424 14.03 39.55 -35.17
C ARG A 424 14.28 38.18 -35.83
N GLN A 425 13.61 37.09 -35.44
CA GLN A 425 13.94 35.75 -35.96
C GLN A 425 12.77 34.91 -36.49
N CYS A 426 11.50 35.37 -36.40
CA CYS A 426 10.33 34.65 -36.93
C CYS A 426 10.27 34.55 -38.48
N CYS A 427 11.24 35.12 -39.19
CA CYS A 427 11.36 35.00 -40.65
C CYS A 427 12.84 34.89 -41.06
N SER A 428 13.45 33.72 -40.86
CA SER A 428 14.64 33.34 -41.62
C SER A 428 14.55 31.90 -42.12
N LYS A 429 13.61 31.67 -43.06
CA LYS A 429 13.75 30.80 -44.23
C LYS A 429 12.47 30.82 -45.07
N ARG A 430 12.13 32.00 -45.60
CA ARG A 430 11.53 32.08 -46.94
C ARG A 430 12.63 32.47 -47.92
N ARG A 431 13.36 31.48 -48.42
CA ARG A 431 13.95 31.54 -49.75
C ARG A 431 13.84 30.16 -50.38
N LEU A 432 12.81 30.07 -51.23
CA LEU A 432 12.48 29.10 -52.28
C LEU A 432 12.45 27.62 -51.88
#